data_AF-A0A8S3GU46-F1
#
_entry.id   AF-A0A8S3GU46-F1
#
_cell.length_a   1.000
_cell.length_b   1.000
_cell.length_c   1.000
_cell.angle_alpha   90.00
_cell.angle_beta   90.00
_cell.angle_gamma   90.00
#
_symmetry.space_group_name_H-M   'P 1'
#
loop_
_entity.id
_entity.type
_entity.pdbx_description
1 polymer ?
#
loop_
_entity_poly.entity_id
_entity_poly.type
_entity_poly.pdbx_seq_one_letter_code
_entity_poly.pdbx_strand_id
1 'polypeptide(L)' 'MNRLYTDQIKCWVPAFFTPNYDEYVRSVCFVQNTYYVKHADKTPKTLQVKKENEILYYQWIPFLLLIKAFLFYIPRISW' A
#
# COMPACT_ATOMS: atom_id res chain seq x y z
N MET A 1 -0.62 -13.19 -23.97
CA MET A 1 -1.25 -11.89 -23.64
C MET A 1 -2.48 -12.15 -22.80
N ASN A 2 -2.37 -12.02 -21.48
CA ASN A 2 -3.47 -11.88 -20.51
C ASN A 2 -2.81 -11.54 -19.17
N ARG A 3 -2.35 -10.29 -19.03
CA ARG A 3 -1.82 -9.81 -17.75
C ARG A 3 -3.02 -9.24 -16.99
N LEU A 4 -3.67 -10.08 -16.20
CA LEU A 4 -4.62 -9.60 -15.20
C LEU A 4 -3.84 -8.58 -14.35
N TYR A 5 -4.28 -7.32 -14.41
CA TYR A 5 -3.66 -6.22 -13.68
C TYR A 5 -4.09 -6.34 -12.21
N THR A 6 -3.51 -7.30 -11.49
CA THR A 6 -3.78 -7.58 -10.07
C THR A 6 -2.75 -6.93 -9.15
N ASP A 7 -1.93 -6.01 -9.67
CA ASP A 7 -0.88 -5.36 -8.89
C ASP A 7 -1.46 -4.26 -7.98
N GLN A 8 -1.26 -4.40 -6.68
CA GLN A 8 -1.79 -3.49 -5.65
C GLN A 8 -1.09 -2.12 -5.65
N ILE A 9 0.16 -2.07 -6.12
CA ILE A 9 0.97 -0.84 -6.22
C ILE A 9 1.93 -0.93 -7.41
N LYS A 10 2.26 0.22 -8.01
CA LYS A 10 3.33 0.35 -9.02
C LYS A 10 4.37 1.34 -8.53
N CYS A 11 5.62 0.90 -8.51
CA CYS A 11 6.76 1.73 -8.18
C CYS A 11 7.54 2.09 -9.44
N TRP A 12 8.02 3.33 -9.50
CA TRP A 12 8.96 3.72 -10.53
C TRP A 12 10.32 3.08 -10.21
N VAL A 13 10.77 2.20 -11.10
CA VAL A 13 12.03 1.46 -10.96
C VAL A 13 13.02 1.88 -12.05
N PRO A 14 14.34 1.79 -11.80
CA PRO A 14 15.34 2.09 -12.82
C PRO A 14 15.25 1.16 -14.03
N ALA A 15 15.61 1.68 -15.21
CA ALA A 15 15.48 0.96 -16.48
C ALA A 15 16.34 -0.31 -16.61
N PHE A 16 17.38 -0.47 -15.78
CA PHE A 16 18.27 -1.64 -15.81
C PHE A 16 17.75 -2.82 -14.98
N PHE A 17 16.60 -2.70 -14.30
CA PHE A 17 16.03 -3.80 -13.52
C PHE A 17 15.42 -4.87 -14.42
N THR A 18 15.76 -6.13 -14.14
CA THR A 18 15.07 -7.28 -14.75
C THR A 18 13.63 -7.41 -14.23
N PRO A 19 12.74 -8.12 -14.94
CA PRO A 19 11.35 -8.31 -14.49
C PRO A 19 11.22 -8.88 -13.06
N ASN A 20 12.14 -9.75 -12.64
CA ASN A 20 12.15 -10.32 -11.29
C ASN A 20 12.44 -9.27 -10.22
N TYR A 21 13.33 -8.31 -10.52
CA TYR A 21 13.63 -7.20 -9.63
C TYR A 21 12.46 -6.21 -9.54
N ASP A 22 11.75 -5.94 -10.65
CA ASP A 22 10.53 -5.13 -10.64
C ASP A 22 9.45 -5.76 -9.73
N GLU A 23 9.23 -7.07 -9.82
CA GLU A 23 8.29 -7.78 -8.93
C GLU A 23 8.71 -7.73 -7.46
N TYR A 24 10.00 -7.96 -7.17
CA TYR A 24 10.54 -7.85 -5.81
C TYR A 24 10.38 -6.43 -5.25
N VAL A 25 10.75 -5.41 -6.01
CA VAL A 25 10.64 -4.02 -5.56
C VAL A 25 9.19 -3.63 -5.34
N ARG A 26 8.26 -4.17 -6.13
CA ARG A 26 6.83 -3.96 -5.93
C ARG A 26 6.33 -4.51 -4.61
N SER A 27 6.74 -5.72 -4.23
CA SER A 27 6.35 -6.30 -2.93
C SER A 27 6.96 -5.53 -1.77
N VAL A 28 8.23 -5.12 -1.89
CA VAL A 28 8.91 -4.28 -0.90
C VAL A 28 8.19 -2.94 -0.74
N CYS A 29 7.87 -2.25 -1.85
CA CYS A 29 7.11 -1.00 -1.84
C CYS A 29 5.74 -1.14 -1.17
N PHE A 30 5.07 -2.28 -1.36
CA PHE A 30 3.74 -2.49 -0.78
C PHE A 30 3.79 -2.71 0.73
N VAL A 31 4.77 -3.48 1.21
CA VAL A 31 4.92 -3.83 2.62
C VAL A 31 5.52 -2.68 3.43
N GLN A 32 6.45 -1.92 2.84
CA GLN A 32 7.04 -0.74 3.45
C GLN A 32 6.03 0.41 3.46
N ASN A 33 5.97 1.17 4.56
CA ASN A 33 5.13 2.37 4.62
C ASN A 33 5.58 3.39 3.59
N THR A 34 4.63 3.90 2.81
CA THR A 34 4.86 5.01 1.89
C THR A 34 4.59 6.33 2.58
N TYR A 35 5.22 7.40 2.14
CA TYR A 35 5.04 8.74 2.70
C TYR A 35 4.96 9.76 1.57
N TYR A 36 4.16 10.80 1.76
CA TYR A 36 4.04 11.86 0.76
C TYR A 36 5.12 12.93 0.97
N VAL A 37 5.72 13.39 -0.14
CA VAL A 37 6.67 14.51 -0.16
C VAL A 37 6.21 15.49 -1.24
N LYS A 38 6.15 16.78 -0.90
CA LYS A 38 5.86 17.83 -1.88
C LYS A 38 7.03 17.95 -2.87
N HIS A 39 6.72 18.08 -4.17
CA HIS A 39 7.73 18.13 -5.23
C HIS A 39 8.76 19.26 -5.11
N ALA A 40 8.43 20.35 -4.40
CA ALA A 40 9.32 21.49 -4.18
C ALA A 40 10.29 21.31 -3.00
N ASP A 41 9.99 20.37 -2.09
CA ASP A 41 10.78 20.15 -0.89
C ASP A 41 11.85 19.06 -1.15
N LYS A 42 13.07 19.28 -0.65
CA LYS A 42 14.10 18.23 -0.65
C LYS A 42 13.62 17.07 0.21
N THR A 43 13.85 15.83 -0.24
CA THR A 43 13.48 14.61 0.51
C THR A 43 13.89 14.75 1.98
N PRO A 44 12.94 14.65 2.94
CA PRO A 44 13.23 14.92 4.33
C PRO A 44 14.31 13.95 4.83
N LYS A 45 15.39 14.49 5.39
CA LYS A 45 16.54 13.68 5.89
C LYS A 45 16.27 13.05 7.26
N THR A 46 15.29 13.57 8.00
CA THR A 46 14.99 13.15 9.38
C THR A 46 13.90 12.09 9.41
N LEU A 47 14.15 10.94 10.03
CA LEU A 47 13.19 9.83 10.13
C LEU A 47 11.85 10.24 10.79
N GLN A 48 11.87 11.20 11.71
CA GLN A 48 10.67 11.64 12.42
C GLN A 48 9.63 12.27 11.48
N VAL A 49 10.07 13.12 10.56
CA VAL A 49 9.20 13.78 9.57
C VAL A 49 8.64 12.76 8.57
N LYS A 50 9.42 11.71 8.27
CA LYS A 50 8.98 10.61 7.41
C LYS A 50 7.80 9.87 8.06
N LYS A 51 7.96 9.47 9.34
CA LYS A 51 6.96 8.73 10.12
C LYS A 51 5.66 9.50 10.31
N GLU A 52 5.73 10.81 10.50
CA GLU A 52 4.54 11.66 10.68
C GLU A 52 3.66 11.72 9.42
N ASN A 53 4.26 11.55 8.24
CA ASN A 53 3.57 11.59 6.95
C ASN A 53 3.40 10.20 6.31
N GLU A 54 3.53 9.13 7.10
CA GLU A 54 3.36 7.75 6.62
C GLU A 54 1.89 7.42 6.36
N ILE A 55 1.69 6.73 5.24
CA ILE A 55 0.41 6.25 4.77
C ILE A 55 0.38 4.75 5.04
N LEU A 56 -0.39 4.32 6.06
CA LEU A 56 -0.54 2.91 6.42
C LEU A 56 -1.94 2.35 6.15
N TYR A 57 -2.92 3.20 5.85
CA TYR A 57 -4.33 2.79 5.86
C TYR A 57 -4.69 1.75 4.79
N TYR A 58 -4.04 1.77 3.62
CA TYR A 58 -4.38 0.91 2.48
C TYR A 58 -4.21 -0.59 2.78
N GLN A 59 -3.29 -0.95 3.67
CA GLN A 59 -3.09 -2.35 4.09
C GLN A 59 -4.24 -2.86 4.96
N TRP A 60 -4.89 -1.99 5.73
CA TRP A 60 -5.89 -2.37 6.74
C TRP A 60 -7.35 -2.31 6.26
N ILE A 61 -7.63 -1.55 5.19
CA ILE A 61 -8.98 -1.45 4.60
C ILE A 61 -9.69 -2.81 4.40
N PRO A 62 -9.08 -3.84 3.78
CA PRO A 62 -9.78 -5.10 3.55
C PRO A 62 -10.23 -5.79 4.85
N PHE A 63 -9.42 -5.72 5.91
CA PHE A 63 -9.80 -6.27 7.22
C PHE A 63 -10.93 -5.48 7.86
N LEU A 64 -10.88 -4.15 7.79
CA LEU A 64 -11.96 -3.30 8.30
C LEU A 64 -13.28 -3.54 7.58
N LEU A 65 -13.24 -3.76 6.26
CA LEU A 65 -14.43 -4.08 5.47
C LEU A 65 -15.03 -5.44 5.84
N LEU A 66 -14.18 -6.46 6.09
CA LEU A 66 -14.63 -7.76 6.58
C LEU A 66 -15.31 -7.66 7.94
N ILE A 67 -14.73 -6.91 8.87
CA ILE A 67 -15.31 -6.68 10.20
C ILE A 67 -16.66 -5.97 10.06
N LYS A 68 -16.76 -4.91 9.24
CA LYS A 68 -18.04 -4.22 9.00
C LYS A 68 -19.10 -5.15 8.42
N ALA A 69 -18.74 -5.97 7.43
CA ALA A 69 -19.65 -6.94 6.84
C ALA A 69 -20.16 -7.95 7.90
N PHE A 70 -19.26 -8.43 8.77
CA PHE A 70 -19.63 -9.33 9.87
C PHE A 70 -20.58 -8.65 10.86
N LEU A 71 -20.27 -7.42 11.29
CA LEU A 71 -21.11 -6.65 12.21
C LEU A 71 -22.52 -6.42 11.65
N PHE A 72 -22.66 -6.14 10.35
CA PHE A 72 -23.97 -6.00 9.71
C PHE A 72 -24.74 -7.33 9.60
N TYR A 73 -24.04 -8.47 9.62
CA TYR A 73 -24.67 -9.79 9.57
C TYR A 73 -25.19 -10.26 10.94
N ILE A 74 -24.56 -9.83 12.05
CA ILE A 74 -24.98 -10.17 13.42
C ILE A 74 -26.49 -9.94 13.68
N PRO A 75 -27.08 -8.77 13.40
CA PRO A 75 -28.50 -8.54 13.65
C PRO A 75 -29.43 -9.45 12.84
N ARG A 76 -28.98 -9.98 11.70
CA ARG A 76 -29.74 -10.98 10.92
C ARG A 76 -29.69 -12.37 11.55
N ILE A 77 -28.64 -12.71 12.30
CA ILE A 77 -28.53 -14.00 13.01
C ILE A 77 -29.37 -13.98 14.29
N SER A 78 -29.44 -12.84 14.98
CA SER A 78 -30.13 -12.70 16.26
C SER A 78 -31.65 -12.50 16.15
N TRP A 79 -32.15 -12.26 14.93
CA TRP A 79 -33.59 -12.16 14.62
C TRP A 79 -34.11 -13.52 14.14
#